data_AF-B4VUL0-F1
#
_entry.id   AF-B4VUL0-F1
#
_cell.length_a   1.000
_cell.length_b   1.000
_cell.length_c   1.000
_cell.angle_alpha   90.00
_cell.angle_beta   90.00
_cell.angle_gamma   90.00
#
_symmetry.space_group_name_H-M   'P 1'
#
loop_
_entity.id
_entity.type
_entity.pdbx_description
1 polymer ?
#
loop_
_entity_poly.entity_id
_entity_poly.type
_entity_poly.pdbx_seq_one_letter_code
_entity_poly.pdbx_strand_id
1 'polypeptide(L)'
;METRAMLRRGRRGRRINRDVPFKQRNHRQCKFDNRKQCKLPPSIKASRQLELRTVMELAAIFPVTAIGYERVKADVDQTKRKRAKSGKGFSPVMTGQNWAISQMETIAPVYVREGWQKDGNGTSQLRTQLGLEKDKINKSIAKPETHAVDGVTLACGYFVRYVPFTGSNSYGYTHRGSVNVTSSPFKIITRPGAVKRGKEYGFFRRQLHFEVPDKSGKRKRKGGTITPFGLRIGDLVRAEKAGKIYIGYVGGFTDTKKTKNISVCDYTWKRIGQFAPSKVELIKRNNGLCVA
;
A
#
# COMPACT_ATOMS: atom_id res chain seq x y z
N MET A 1 26.37 -16.94 6.19
CA MET A 1 25.36 -17.51 7.12
C MET A 1 25.54 -17.01 8.56
N GLU A 2 26.77 -16.82 9.02
CA GLU A 2 27.13 -16.34 10.36
C GLU A 2 26.49 -15.00 10.75
N THR A 3 26.49 -14.02 9.83
CA THR A 3 25.89 -12.71 10.07
C THR A 3 24.43 -12.89 10.45
N ARG A 4 23.64 -13.73 9.78
CA ARG A 4 22.22 -13.96 10.12
C ARG A 4 22.04 -14.67 11.47
N ALA A 5 22.97 -15.55 11.85
CA ALA A 5 22.95 -16.29 13.11
C ALA A 5 23.30 -15.41 14.32
N MET A 6 24.32 -14.56 14.22
CA MET A 6 24.73 -13.58 15.25
C MET A 6 23.57 -12.66 15.68
N LEU A 7 22.67 -12.30 14.77
CA LEU A 7 21.55 -11.37 15.02
C LEU A 7 20.39 -12.03 15.69
N ARG A 8 20.15 -13.29 15.29
CA ARG A 8 19.21 -14.13 16.00
C ARG A 8 19.69 -14.33 17.44
N ARG A 9 21.00 -14.52 17.65
CA ARG A 9 21.60 -14.62 19.00
C ARG A 9 21.43 -13.32 19.79
N GLY A 10 21.79 -12.16 19.24
CA GLY A 10 21.63 -10.85 19.89
C GLY A 10 20.17 -10.47 20.19
N ARG A 11 19.21 -10.82 19.32
CA ARG A 11 17.77 -10.62 19.60
C ARG A 11 17.21 -11.60 20.64
N ARG A 12 17.72 -12.83 20.68
CA ARG A 12 17.30 -13.85 21.66
C ARG A 12 17.86 -13.57 23.05
N GLY A 13 19.11 -13.08 23.15
CA GLY A 13 19.74 -12.71 24.42
C GLY A 13 19.00 -11.61 25.18
N ARG A 14 18.39 -10.64 24.47
CA ARG A 14 17.60 -9.54 25.07
C ARG A 14 16.28 -9.96 25.71
N ARG A 15 15.75 -11.14 25.38
CA ARG A 15 14.38 -11.54 25.74
C ARG A 15 14.30 -12.49 26.92
N ILE A 16 15.43 -13.04 27.35
CA ILE A 16 15.48 -14.05 28.39
C ILE A 16 16.58 -13.61 29.33
N ASN A 17 16.19 -13.00 30.46
CA ASN A 17 17.08 -12.90 31.61
C ASN A 17 17.38 -14.35 32.04
N ARG A 18 18.63 -14.79 31.86
CA ARG A 18 19.02 -16.17 32.17
C ARG A 18 19.44 -16.34 33.63
N ASP A 19 19.64 -15.23 34.31
CA ASP A 19 20.08 -15.13 35.70
C ASP A 19 18.92 -15.38 36.68
N VAL A 20 17.67 -15.36 36.19
CA VAL A 20 16.49 -15.75 36.96
C VAL A 20 16.06 -17.20 36.66
N PRO A 21 15.51 -17.92 37.67
CA PRO A 21 14.98 -19.28 37.52
C PRO A 21 13.99 -19.41 36.37
N PHE A 22 13.97 -20.55 35.69
CA PHE A 22 13.18 -20.77 34.46
C PHE A 22 11.71 -20.35 34.60
N LYS A 23 11.07 -20.61 35.74
CA LYS A 23 9.67 -20.25 36.02
C LYS A 23 9.42 -18.73 36.08
N GLN A 24 10.44 -17.92 36.44
CA GLN A 24 10.36 -16.46 36.56
C GLN A 24 10.89 -15.74 35.32
N ARG A 25 11.46 -16.47 34.35
CA ARG A 25 11.88 -15.88 33.09
C ARG A 25 10.66 -15.37 32.36
N ASN A 26 10.78 -14.21 31.72
CA ASN A 26 9.73 -13.61 30.92
C ASN A 26 9.54 -14.38 29.59
N HIS A 27 9.02 -15.61 29.70
CA HIS A 27 8.83 -16.56 28.64
C HIS A 27 7.57 -16.24 27.86
N ARG A 28 7.59 -15.15 27.08
CA ARG A 28 6.62 -14.94 25.98
C ARG A 28 5.15 -15.23 26.38
N GLN A 29 4.70 -14.90 27.60
CA GLN A 29 3.36 -15.28 28.08
C GLN A 29 2.27 -14.83 27.09
N CYS A 30 2.33 -13.57 26.65
CA CYS A 30 1.37 -13.04 25.67
C CYS A 30 1.60 -13.52 24.22
N LYS A 31 2.59 -14.38 23.91
CA LYS A 31 2.88 -14.80 22.52
C LYS A 31 1.80 -15.73 21.99
N PHE A 32 1.22 -16.57 22.84
CA PHE A 32 0.10 -17.41 22.43
C PHE A 32 -1.15 -16.55 22.22
N ASP A 33 -1.44 -15.61 23.12
CA ASP A 33 -2.58 -14.68 22.95
C ASP A 33 -2.40 -13.78 21.72
N ASN A 34 -1.20 -13.24 21.49
CA ASN A 34 -0.88 -12.47 20.29
C ASN A 34 -0.96 -13.27 18.99
N ARG A 35 -0.86 -14.61 19.05
CA ARG A 35 -1.02 -15.52 17.91
C ARG A 35 -2.47 -15.92 17.68
N LYS A 36 -3.30 -15.92 18.72
CA LYS A 36 -4.75 -16.13 18.61
C LYS A 36 -5.46 -14.97 17.92
N GLN A 37 -4.84 -13.79 17.89
CA GLN A 37 -5.37 -12.64 17.18
C GLN A 37 -5.33 -12.86 15.65
N CYS A 38 -6.47 -12.70 14.97
CA CYS A 38 -6.64 -12.80 13.51
C CYS A 38 -5.97 -11.63 12.76
N LYS A 39 -4.66 -11.45 12.94
CA LYS A 39 -3.90 -10.33 12.36
C LYS A 39 -3.63 -10.54 10.89
N LEU A 40 -3.68 -9.44 10.13
CA LEU A 40 -3.12 -9.41 8.78
C LEU A 40 -1.58 -9.48 8.80
N PRO A 41 -0.97 -10.21 7.85
CA PRO A 41 0.46 -10.13 7.60
C PRO A 41 0.88 -8.68 7.31
N PRO A 42 2.00 -8.18 7.87
CA PRO A 42 2.39 -6.78 7.73
C PRO A 42 2.55 -6.29 6.29
N SER A 43 3.01 -7.16 5.38
CA SER A 43 3.15 -6.83 3.95
C SER A 43 1.79 -6.60 3.27
N ILE A 44 0.80 -7.45 3.58
CA ILE A 44 -0.56 -7.37 3.06
C ILE A 44 -1.25 -6.13 3.63
N LYS A 45 -1.16 -5.95 4.95
CA LYS A 45 -1.70 -4.75 5.62
C LYS A 45 -1.13 -3.47 5.03
N ALA A 46 0.19 -3.40 4.83
CA ALA A 46 0.82 -2.21 4.24
C ALA A 46 0.45 -1.96 2.77
N SER A 47 0.00 -2.99 2.03
CA SER A 47 -0.52 -2.83 0.67
C SER A 47 -1.94 -2.26 0.72
N ARG A 48 -2.82 -2.85 1.54
CA ARG A 48 -4.21 -2.41 1.68
C ARG A 48 -4.33 -1.02 2.31
N GLN A 49 -3.42 -0.67 3.21
CA GLN A 49 -3.36 0.68 3.78
C GLN A 49 -2.99 1.76 2.76
N LEU A 50 -2.25 1.42 1.69
CA LEU A 50 -1.98 2.38 0.62
C LEU A 50 -3.29 2.74 -0.09
N GLU A 51 -4.06 1.72 -0.49
CA GLU A 51 -5.37 1.89 -1.12
C GLU A 51 -6.32 2.66 -0.21
N LEU A 52 -6.42 2.28 1.07
CA LEU A 52 -7.29 2.95 2.03
C LEU A 52 -6.96 4.43 2.20
N ARG A 53 -5.66 4.80 2.31
CA ARG A 53 -5.26 6.21 2.42
C ARG A 53 -5.62 7.01 1.19
N THR A 54 -5.44 6.43 -0.01
CA THR A 54 -5.84 7.08 -1.25
C THR A 54 -7.36 7.35 -1.24
N VAL A 55 -8.17 6.35 -0.87
CA VAL A 55 -9.63 6.50 -0.76
C VAL A 55 -10.01 7.56 0.27
N MET A 56 -9.36 7.59 1.44
CA MET A 56 -9.61 8.59 2.47
C MET A 56 -9.33 10.02 1.98
N GLU A 57 -8.22 10.24 1.28
CA GLU A 57 -7.90 11.57 0.73
C GLU A 57 -8.88 11.97 -0.38
N LEU A 58 -9.32 11.02 -1.22
CA LEU A 58 -10.34 11.28 -2.24
C LEU A 58 -11.70 11.59 -1.61
N ALA A 59 -12.10 10.87 -0.58
CA ALA A 59 -13.36 11.09 0.13
C ALA A 59 -13.38 12.41 0.92
N ALA A 60 -12.22 12.97 1.26
CA ALA A 60 -12.11 14.30 1.85
C ALA A 60 -12.29 15.43 0.83
N ILE A 61 -12.11 15.15 -0.47
CA ILE A 61 -12.17 16.15 -1.55
C ILE A 61 -13.49 16.02 -2.33
N PHE A 62 -13.97 14.79 -2.53
CA PHE A 62 -15.12 14.49 -3.36
C PHE A 62 -16.23 13.80 -2.55
N PRO A 63 -17.52 14.06 -2.84
CA PRO A 63 -18.62 13.29 -2.28
C PRO A 63 -18.62 11.88 -2.89
N VAL A 64 -18.16 10.89 -2.11
CA VAL A 64 -18.09 9.50 -2.57
C VAL A 64 -19.42 8.79 -2.32
N THR A 65 -20.14 8.45 -3.40
CA THR A 65 -21.42 7.71 -3.32
C THR A 65 -21.22 6.22 -3.03
N ALA A 66 -20.22 5.59 -3.65
CA ALA A 66 -19.93 4.17 -3.51
C ALA A 66 -18.48 3.86 -3.89
N ILE A 67 -17.95 2.75 -3.38
CA ILE A 67 -16.60 2.27 -3.69
C ILE A 67 -16.72 0.91 -4.39
N GLY A 68 -16.28 0.84 -5.65
CA GLY A 68 -16.20 -0.41 -6.38
C GLY A 68 -14.94 -1.20 -5.99
N TYR A 69 -15.09 -2.47 -5.62
CA TYR A 69 -13.97 -3.33 -5.23
C TYR A 69 -14.01 -4.69 -5.94
N GLU A 70 -12.95 -5.02 -6.69
CA GLU A 70 -12.84 -6.34 -7.33
C GLU A 70 -12.19 -7.33 -6.37
N ARG A 71 -12.93 -8.37 -5.99
CA ARG A 71 -12.46 -9.41 -5.08
C ARG A 71 -11.91 -10.60 -5.87
N VAL A 72 -10.72 -11.04 -5.49
CA VAL A 72 -10.12 -12.27 -6.04
C VAL A 72 -10.76 -13.45 -5.34
N LYS A 73 -11.33 -14.36 -6.11
CA LYS A 73 -11.79 -15.66 -5.63
C LYS A 73 -10.69 -16.67 -5.89
N ALA A 74 -9.84 -16.89 -4.89
CA ALA A 74 -8.85 -17.96 -5.00
C ALA A 74 -9.61 -19.28 -4.93
N ASP A 75 -9.31 -20.19 -5.85
CA ASP A 75 -9.83 -21.55 -5.81
C ASP A 75 -9.11 -22.34 -4.70
N VAL A 76 -9.43 -21.99 -3.46
CA VAL A 76 -8.94 -22.66 -2.27
C VAL A 76 -9.96 -23.67 -1.73
N ASP A 77 -11.21 -23.59 -2.22
CA ASP A 77 -12.34 -24.39 -1.77
C ASP A 77 -12.97 -25.26 -2.88
N GLN A 78 -12.70 -25.02 -4.18
CA GLN A 78 -13.38 -25.73 -5.29
C GLN A 78 -12.48 -26.73 -6.03
N THR A 79 -11.15 -26.62 -5.97
CA THR A 79 -10.26 -27.61 -6.60
C THR A 79 -9.93 -28.79 -5.69
N LYS A 80 -10.02 -29.97 -6.32
CA LYS A 80 -9.43 -31.27 -5.95
C LYS A 80 -7.91 -31.16 -5.70
N ARG A 81 -7.45 -30.41 -4.68
CA ARG A 81 -6.07 -30.51 -4.22
C ARG A 81 -5.89 -31.93 -3.71
N LYS A 82 -5.05 -32.74 -4.37
CA LYS A 82 -4.76 -34.14 -4.00
C LYS A 82 -4.44 -34.35 -2.51
N ARG A 83 -4.06 -33.29 -1.77
CA ARG A 83 -3.68 -33.34 -0.34
C ARG A 83 -4.52 -32.50 0.63
N ALA A 84 -5.38 -31.59 0.19
CA ALA A 84 -6.14 -30.71 1.10
C ALA A 84 -7.64 -30.94 0.92
N LYS A 85 -8.20 -31.83 1.76
CA LYS A 85 -9.61 -32.29 1.72
C LYS A 85 -10.56 -31.52 2.65
N SER A 86 -10.16 -30.40 3.24
CA SER A 86 -10.94 -29.78 4.31
C SER A 86 -12.11 -28.89 3.85
N GLY A 87 -12.19 -28.54 2.56
CA GLY A 87 -13.16 -27.54 2.05
C GLY A 87 -13.06 -26.17 2.75
N LYS A 88 -11.96 -25.93 3.46
CA LYS A 88 -11.69 -24.74 4.28
C LYS A 88 -10.29 -24.26 3.94
N GLY A 89 -10.20 -23.48 2.87
CA GLY A 89 -8.99 -22.85 2.39
C GLY A 89 -8.76 -21.46 2.96
N PHE A 90 -7.50 -21.10 3.20
CA PHE A 90 -7.12 -19.75 3.59
C PHE A 90 -6.28 -19.10 2.49
N SER A 91 -6.76 -17.98 1.95
CA SER A 91 -5.98 -17.12 1.07
C SER A 91 -5.58 -15.84 1.80
N PRO A 92 -4.28 -15.58 1.99
CA PRO A 92 -3.81 -14.31 2.55
C PRO A 92 -4.31 -13.10 1.76
N VAL A 93 -4.47 -13.25 0.44
CA VAL A 93 -4.97 -12.19 -0.45
C VAL A 93 -6.43 -11.87 -0.14
N MET A 94 -7.28 -12.90 -0.07
CA MET A 94 -8.72 -12.73 0.24
C MET A 94 -8.92 -12.14 1.63
N THR A 95 -8.17 -12.62 2.62
CA THR A 95 -8.21 -12.06 3.99
C THR A 95 -7.82 -10.58 4.00
N GLY A 96 -6.80 -10.22 3.22
CA GLY A 96 -6.40 -8.83 3.00
C GLY A 96 -7.50 -7.99 2.34
N GLN A 97 -8.18 -8.52 1.32
CA GLN A 97 -9.28 -7.83 0.64
C GLN A 97 -10.48 -7.64 1.55
N ASN A 98 -10.89 -8.68 2.29
CA ASN A 98 -12.01 -8.58 3.23
C ASN A 98 -11.76 -7.54 4.33
N TRP A 99 -10.54 -7.49 4.87
CA TRP A 99 -10.16 -6.43 5.80
C TRP A 99 -10.19 -5.06 5.14
N ALA A 100 -9.72 -4.92 3.89
CA ALA A 100 -9.75 -3.63 3.20
C ALA A 100 -11.18 -3.15 2.94
N ILE A 101 -12.06 -4.06 2.50
CA ILE A 101 -13.49 -3.82 2.30
C ILE A 101 -14.11 -3.32 3.60
N SER A 102 -13.89 -4.00 4.74
CA SER A 102 -14.46 -3.56 6.01
C SER A 102 -13.94 -2.21 6.50
N GLN A 103 -12.73 -1.80 6.10
CA GLN A 103 -12.24 -0.44 6.36
C GLN A 103 -12.79 0.60 5.37
N MET A 104 -13.13 0.21 4.15
CA MET A 104 -13.69 1.11 3.14
C MET A 104 -15.20 1.33 3.36
N GLU A 105 -15.91 0.33 3.88
CA GLU A 105 -17.33 0.42 4.26
C GLU A 105 -17.60 1.48 5.34
N THR A 106 -16.60 1.85 6.14
CA THR A 106 -16.73 2.96 7.09
C THR A 106 -16.70 4.34 6.43
N ILE A 107 -16.34 4.41 5.13
CA ILE A 107 -16.23 5.64 4.36
C ILE A 107 -17.47 5.80 3.46
N ALA A 108 -17.79 4.77 2.69
CA ALA A 108 -18.95 4.75 1.79
C ALA A 108 -19.37 3.29 1.50
N PRO A 109 -20.60 3.04 1.01
CA PRO A 109 -21.03 1.70 0.60
C PRO A 109 -20.04 1.05 -0.38
N VAL A 110 -19.59 -0.16 -0.05
CA VAL A 110 -18.65 -0.91 -0.92
C VAL A 110 -19.42 -1.91 -1.77
N TYR A 111 -19.29 -1.76 -3.07
CA TYR A 111 -19.84 -2.66 -4.06
C TYR A 111 -18.77 -3.63 -4.53
N VAL A 112 -18.94 -4.91 -4.19
CA VAL A 112 -17.96 -5.95 -4.52
C VAL A 112 -18.36 -6.68 -5.80
N ARG A 113 -17.43 -6.75 -6.77
CA ARG A 113 -17.54 -7.68 -7.91
C ARG A 113 -16.56 -8.84 -7.76
N GLU A 114 -17.05 -10.05 -7.97
CA GLU A 114 -16.22 -11.22 -8.21
C GLU A 114 -15.93 -11.30 -9.71
N GLY A 115 -14.64 -11.47 -10.08
CA GLY A 115 -14.06 -11.39 -11.44
C GLY A 115 -14.97 -11.65 -12.65
N TRP A 116 -14.69 -12.68 -13.46
CA TRP A 116 -15.50 -12.94 -14.66
C TRP A 116 -16.91 -13.40 -14.26
N GLN A 117 -17.92 -12.66 -14.71
CA GLN A 117 -19.34 -12.95 -14.43
C GLN A 117 -20.03 -13.49 -15.70
N LYS A 118 -20.80 -14.56 -15.54
CA LYS A 118 -21.55 -15.22 -16.63
C LYS A 118 -22.76 -14.42 -17.11
N ASP A 119 -23.18 -13.43 -16.33
CA ASP A 119 -24.38 -12.62 -16.52
C ASP A 119 -24.16 -11.40 -17.45
N GLY A 120 -22.99 -11.29 -18.08
CA GLY A 120 -22.65 -10.17 -18.96
C GLY A 120 -22.24 -8.89 -18.24
N ASN A 121 -22.20 -8.88 -16.90
CA ASN A 121 -21.72 -7.77 -16.07
C ASN A 121 -20.21 -7.85 -15.80
N GLY A 122 -19.43 -8.45 -16.70
CA GLY A 122 -17.98 -8.42 -16.60
C GLY A 122 -17.41 -7.04 -16.94
N THR A 123 -16.22 -6.74 -16.41
CA THR A 123 -15.49 -5.51 -16.68
C THR A 123 -15.21 -5.32 -18.18
N SER A 124 -15.03 -6.39 -18.95
CA SER A 124 -14.77 -6.25 -20.39
C SER A 124 -16.00 -5.80 -21.19
N GLN A 125 -17.21 -6.28 -20.86
CA GLN A 125 -18.42 -5.86 -21.57
C GLN A 125 -18.76 -4.40 -21.27
N LEU A 126 -18.72 -4.04 -19.98
CA LEU A 126 -19.00 -2.68 -19.54
C LEU A 126 -18.01 -1.67 -20.14
N ARG A 127 -16.75 -2.06 -20.29
CA ARG A 127 -15.73 -1.23 -20.92
C ARG A 127 -16.08 -0.86 -22.37
N THR A 128 -16.51 -1.84 -23.17
CA THR A 128 -16.91 -1.61 -24.57
C THR A 128 -18.10 -0.66 -24.65
N GLN A 129 -19.08 -0.82 -23.76
CA GLN A 129 -20.25 0.06 -23.69
C GLN A 129 -19.87 1.50 -23.35
N LEU A 130 -18.95 1.70 -22.41
CA LEU A 130 -18.50 3.02 -21.98
C LEU A 130 -17.51 3.68 -22.97
N GLY A 131 -17.17 3.01 -24.09
CA GLY A 131 -16.19 3.53 -25.05
C GLY A 131 -14.77 3.67 -24.48
N LEU A 132 -14.44 2.93 -23.41
CA LEU A 132 -13.13 3.05 -22.76
C LEU A 132 -12.11 2.16 -23.45
N GLU A 133 -11.16 2.75 -24.16
CA GLU A 133 -10.11 1.98 -24.84
C GLU A 133 -9.08 1.43 -23.86
N LYS A 134 -8.78 0.13 -23.98
CA LYS A 134 -7.74 -0.52 -23.17
C LYS A 134 -6.56 -0.92 -24.04
N ASP A 135 -5.38 -0.44 -23.68
CA ASP A 135 -4.14 -0.92 -24.28
C ASP A 135 -3.79 -2.30 -23.70
N LYS A 136 -3.85 -3.33 -24.55
CA LYS A 136 -3.52 -4.71 -24.20
C LYS A 136 -2.06 -5.07 -24.50
N ILE A 137 -1.38 -4.26 -25.31
CA ILE A 137 -0.07 -4.57 -25.91
C ILE A 137 1.03 -4.08 -24.98
N ASN A 138 1.02 -2.80 -24.59
CA ASN A 138 2.13 -2.22 -23.85
C ASN A 138 1.80 -1.92 -22.38
N LYS A 139 1.87 -2.97 -21.55
CA LYS A 139 1.60 -2.88 -20.10
C LYS A 139 2.67 -2.14 -19.29
N SER A 140 3.76 -1.73 -19.92
CA SER A 140 4.88 -1.06 -19.25
C SER A 140 4.72 0.46 -19.19
N ILE A 141 3.89 1.02 -20.07
CA ILE A 141 3.63 2.45 -20.13
C ILE A 141 2.61 2.83 -19.06
N ALA A 142 3.00 3.78 -18.21
CA ALA A 142 2.13 4.34 -17.20
C ALA A 142 1.14 5.33 -17.83
N LYS A 143 0.11 4.80 -18.49
CA LYS A 143 -1.00 5.57 -19.06
C LYS A 143 -2.36 5.04 -18.58
N PRO A 144 -3.43 5.87 -18.60
CA PRO A 144 -4.75 5.48 -18.09
C PRO A 144 -5.29 4.19 -18.71
N GLU A 145 -5.12 4.04 -20.02
CA GLU A 145 -5.63 2.93 -20.85
C GLU A 145 -5.05 1.58 -20.40
N THR A 146 -3.88 1.61 -19.78
CA THR A 146 -3.19 0.42 -19.28
C THR A 146 -3.57 0.06 -17.85
N HIS A 147 -3.75 1.07 -16.98
CA HIS A 147 -3.77 0.86 -15.52
C HIS A 147 -5.03 1.35 -14.80
N ALA A 148 -5.79 2.29 -15.35
CA ALA A 148 -6.92 2.93 -14.68
C ALA A 148 -8.28 2.50 -15.24
N VAL A 149 -8.34 2.16 -16.54
CA VAL A 149 -9.61 1.86 -17.25
C VAL A 149 -10.44 0.78 -16.56
N ASP A 150 -9.83 -0.32 -16.12
CA ASP A 150 -10.58 -1.38 -15.43
C ASP A 150 -11.20 -0.88 -14.11
N GLY A 151 -10.50 0.02 -13.39
CA GLY A 151 -10.99 0.62 -12.14
C GLY A 151 -12.14 1.60 -12.39
N VAL A 152 -12.04 2.44 -13.41
CA VAL A 152 -13.13 3.35 -13.83
C VAL A 152 -14.35 2.54 -14.25
N THR A 153 -14.13 1.49 -15.04
CA THR A 153 -15.19 0.57 -15.48
C THR A 153 -15.86 -0.10 -14.28
N LEU A 154 -15.09 -0.60 -13.30
CA LEU A 154 -15.63 -1.19 -12.09
C LEU A 154 -16.51 -0.21 -11.30
N ALA A 155 -16.09 1.05 -11.17
CA ALA A 155 -16.88 2.10 -10.51
C ALA A 155 -18.18 2.38 -11.27
N CYS A 156 -18.13 2.47 -12.60
CA CYS A 156 -19.31 2.68 -13.45
C CYS A 156 -20.33 1.53 -13.34
N GLY A 157 -19.86 0.31 -13.07
CA GLY A 157 -20.72 -0.86 -12.85
C GLY A 157 -21.67 -0.74 -11.66
N TYR A 158 -21.46 0.24 -10.78
CA TYR A 158 -22.44 0.57 -9.74
C TYR A 158 -23.71 1.21 -10.33
N PHE A 159 -23.55 2.10 -11.32
CA PHE A 159 -24.63 2.86 -11.95
C PHE A 159 -25.24 2.18 -13.16
N VAL A 160 -24.46 1.36 -13.88
CA VAL A 160 -24.87 0.71 -15.12
C VAL A 160 -24.86 -0.81 -14.95
N ARG A 161 -25.96 -1.46 -15.33
CA ARG A 161 -26.11 -2.92 -15.27
C ARG A 161 -26.62 -3.48 -16.57
N TYR A 162 -26.04 -4.60 -17.00
CA TYR A 162 -26.57 -5.44 -18.06
C TYR A 162 -27.64 -6.35 -17.46
N VAL A 163 -28.88 -6.18 -17.90
CA VAL A 163 -30.04 -6.92 -17.39
C VAL A 163 -30.76 -7.61 -18.54
N PRO A 164 -31.25 -8.85 -18.33
CA PRO A 164 -32.11 -9.48 -19.32
C PRO A 164 -33.43 -8.71 -19.43
N PHE A 165 -34.03 -8.69 -20.62
CA PHE A 165 -35.40 -8.24 -20.83
C PHE A 165 -36.17 -9.29 -21.64
N THR A 166 -37.45 -9.40 -21.33
CA THR A 166 -38.40 -10.25 -22.05
C THR A 166 -39.64 -9.41 -22.34
N GLY A 167 -39.83 -9.06 -23.60
CA GLY A 167 -41.03 -8.46 -24.16
C GLY A 167 -41.91 -9.51 -24.83
N SER A 168 -43.04 -9.07 -25.39
CA SER A 168 -44.05 -9.94 -26.00
C SER A 168 -43.52 -10.78 -27.17
N ASN A 169 -42.58 -10.25 -27.97
CA ASN A 169 -41.93 -10.94 -29.10
C ASN A 169 -40.39 -10.74 -29.14
N SER A 170 -39.79 -10.24 -28.05
CA SER A 170 -38.36 -9.95 -28.01
C SER A 170 -37.77 -10.40 -26.68
N TYR A 171 -36.63 -11.07 -26.75
CA TYR A 171 -35.85 -11.46 -25.60
C TYR A 171 -34.41 -11.08 -25.85
N GLY A 172 -33.71 -10.67 -24.79
CA GLY A 172 -32.32 -10.27 -24.92
C GLY A 172 -31.83 -9.62 -23.65
N TYR A 173 -30.88 -8.72 -23.80
CA TYR A 173 -30.32 -7.97 -22.72
C TYR A 173 -30.28 -6.50 -23.08
N THR A 174 -30.48 -5.65 -22.08
CA THR A 174 -30.38 -4.21 -22.21
C THR A 174 -29.59 -3.65 -21.05
N HIS A 175 -29.00 -2.47 -21.25
CA HIS A 175 -28.31 -1.76 -20.19
C HIS A 175 -29.31 -0.87 -19.46
N ARG A 176 -29.38 -1.00 -18.14
CA ARG A 176 -30.11 -0.07 -17.28
C ARG A 176 -29.14 0.84 -16.54
N GLY A 177 -29.52 2.11 -16.49
CA GLY A 177 -28.74 3.19 -15.88
C GLY A 177 -27.84 3.92 -16.86
N SER A 178 -27.39 5.10 -16.47
CA SER A 178 -26.53 5.98 -17.26
C SER A 178 -25.43 6.55 -16.38
N VAL A 179 -24.24 6.70 -16.94
CA VAL A 179 -23.11 7.34 -16.26
C VAL A 179 -22.34 8.17 -17.29
N ASN A 180 -21.94 9.38 -16.89
CA ASN A 180 -21.06 10.21 -17.70
C ASN A 180 -19.65 10.17 -17.08
N VAL A 181 -18.67 9.69 -17.85
CA VAL A 181 -17.28 9.61 -17.40
C VAL A 181 -16.56 10.91 -17.78
N THR A 182 -16.15 11.68 -16.78
CA THR A 182 -15.41 12.93 -16.99
C THR A 182 -13.91 12.70 -17.05
N SER A 183 -13.20 13.55 -17.79
CA SER A 183 -11.74 13.55 -17.81
C SER A 183 -11.18 13.79 -16.40
N SER A 184 -10.09 13.10 -16.05
CA SER A 184 -9.42 13.23 -14.76
C SER A 184 -7.91 13.12 -14.90
N PRO A 185 -7.12 13.78 -14.02
CA PRO A 185 -5.67 13.71 -14.07
C PRO A 185 -5.19 12.29 -13.72
N PHE A 186 -4.31 11.74 -14.55
CA PHE A 186 -3.66 10.47 -14.27
C PHE A 186 -2.38 10.68 -13.45
N LYS A 187 -2.35 10.10 -12.26
CA LYS A 187 -1.23 10.23 -11.33
C LYS A 187 -0.82 8.87 -10.75
N ILE A 188 0.48 8.66 -10.62
CA ILE A 188 1.04 7.47 -9.97
C ILE A 188 1.17 7.76 -8.49
N ILE A 189 0.53 6.93 -7.66
CA ILE A 189 0.60 7.02 -6.21
C ILE A 189 1.44 5.86 -5.69
N THR A 190 2.41 6.18 -4.84
CA THR A 190 3.26 5.19 -4.15
C THR A 190 3.22 5.44 -2.64
N ARG A 191 3.90 4.56 -1.89
CA ARG A 191 4.13 4.77 -0.46
C ARG A 191 5.56 5.26 -0.22
N PRO A 192 5.80 6.04 0.83
CA PRO A 192 7.14 6.34 1.31
C PRO A 192 8.02 5.08 1.40
N GLY A 193 9.21 5.16 0.81
CA GLY A 193 10.20 4.09 0.82
C GLY A 193 9.83 2.84 0.01
N ALA A 194 8.89 2.92 -0.94
CA ALA A 194 8.63 1.87 -1.90
C ALA A 194 9.86 1.60 -2.79
N VAL A 195 10.54 0.48 -2.58
CA VAL A 195 11.67 0.03 -3.41
C VAL A 195 11.13 -0.80 -4.58
N LYS A 196 11.51 -0.49 -5.83
CA LYS A 196 11.41 -1.48 -6.93
C LYS A 196 12.35 -2.64 -6.64
N ARG A 197 11.84 -3.88 -6.63
CA ARG A 197 12.63 -5.09 -6.37
C ARG A 197 13.89 -5.09 -7.26
N GLY A 198 15.07 -5.13 -6.66
CA GLY A 198 16.36 -5.05 -7.37
C GLY A 198 16.98 -3.66 -7.50
N LYS A 199 16.35 -2.59 -6.99
CA LYS A 199 16.93 -1.23 -6.96
C LYS A 199 17.41 -0.82 -5.56
N GLU A 200 18.39 0.09 -5.51
CA GLU A 200 19.08 0.51 -4.28
C GLU A 200 18.31 1.51 -3.40
N TYR A 201 17.25 2.13 -3.89
CA TYR A 201 16.59 3.25 -3.22
C TYR A 201 15.26 2.85 -2.55
N GLY A 202 15.10 3.20 -1.28
CA GLY A 202 13.88 3.05 -0.46
C GLY A 202 14.19 3.10 1.04
N PHE A 203 13.24 2.71 1.91
CA PHE A 203 13.54 2.62 3.33
C PHE A 203 14.68 1.63 3.55
N PHE A 204 15.81 2.10 4.09
CA PHE A 204 16.89 1.22 4.50
C PHE A 204 16.31 0.21 5.48
N ARG A 205 16.19 -1.05 5.03
CA ARG A 205 15.89 -2.18 5.92
C ARG A 205 16.82 -2.07 7.12
N ARG A 206 16.28 -2.26 8.33
CA ARG A 206 17.05 -2.12 9.59
C ARG A 206 18.42 -2.75 9.40
N GLN A 207 19.45 -1.92 9.45
CA GLN A 207 20.81 -2.32 9.14
C GLN A 207 21.45 -2.76 10.44
N LEU A 208 22.29 -3.75 10.30
CA LEU A 208 22.46 -4.70 11.36
C LEU A 208 23.53 -4.31 12.38
N HIS A 209 24.55 -3.62 11.91
CA HIS A 209 25.58 -2.98 12.71
C HIS A 209 25.04 -1.83 13.58
N PHE A 210 23.82 -1.33 13.31
CA PHE A 210 23.12 -0.41 14.22
C PHE A 210 22.37 -1.14 15.35
N GLU A 211 22.10 -2.46 15.20
CA GLU A 211 21.44 -3.25 16.25
C GLU A 211 22.42 -3.69 17.33
N VAL A 212 23.71 -3.89 17.01
CA VAL A 212 24.77 -4.24 17.95
C VAL A 212 25.20 -2.96 18.69
N PRO A 213 25.12 -2.91 20.04
CA PRO A 213 25.65 -1.78 20.79
C PRO A 213 27.17 -1.71 20.62
N ASP A 214 27.72 -0.50 20.71
CA ASP A 214 29.15 -0.32 20.85
C ASP A 214 29.65 -0.86 22.21
N LYS A 215 30.97 -0.78 22.44
CA LYS A 215 31.60 -1.22 23.70
C LYS A 215 31.02 -0.51 24.93
N SER A 216 30.42 0.67 24.77
CA SER A 216 29.76 1.44 25.85
C SER A 216 28.29 1.04 26.08
N GLY A 217 27.78 0.03 25.36
CA GLY A 217 26.39 -0.41 25.46
C GLY A 217 25.40 0.48 24.68
N LYS A 218 25.86 1.60 24.10
CA LYS A 218 25.03 2.53 23.35
C LYS A 218 24.87 2.05 21.91
N ARG A 219 23.67 2.23 21.35
CA ARG A 219 23.39 1.91 19.95
C ARG A 219 23.46 3.18 19.12
N LYS A 220 24.07 3.09 17.95
CA LYS A 220 24.01 4.18 16.97
C LYS A 220 22.55 4.43 16.59
N ARG A 221 22.10 5.68 16.73
CA ARG A 221 20.76 6.10 16.29
C ARG A 221 20.67 5.96 14.77
N LYS A 222 19.84 5.03 14.28
CA LYS A 222 19.63 4.84 12.84
C LYS A 222 18.45 5.67 12.36
N GLY A 223 18.69 6.98 12.20
CA GLY A 223 17.64 7.93 11.84
C GLY A 223 16.46 7.89 12.82
N GLY A 224 15.36 8.53 12.42
CA GLY A 224 14.10 8.54 13.14
C GLY A 224 13.02 9.03 12.20
N THR A 225 11.75 8.71 12.50
CA THR A 225 10.63 9.21 11.68
C THR A 225 10.55 10.74 11.74
N ILE A 226 11.05 11.34 12.82
CA ILE A 226 11.14 12.79 13.04
C ILE A 226 12.61 13.19 13.00
N THR A 227 12.92 14.18 12.19
CA THR A 227 14.23 14.83 12.11
C THR A 227 14.40 15.80 13.29
N PRO A 228 15.64 16.09 13.73
CA PRO A 228 15.93 17.14 14.71
C PRO A 228 15.48 18.55 14.27
N PHE A 229 15.10 18.71 12.99
CA PHE A 229 14.75 19.97 12.35
C PHE A 229 13.23 20.16 12.17
N GLY A 230 12.41 19.41 12.90
CA GLY A 230 10.93 19.55 12.88
C GLY A 230 10.22 18.93 11.67
N LEU A 231 10.95 18.37 10.71
CA LEU A 231 10.40 17.62 9.58
C LEU A 231 10.31 16.12 9.88
N ARG A 232 9.41 15.41 9.20
CA ARG A 232 9.24 13.96 9.31
C ARG A 232 9.59 13.28 7.99
N ILE A 233 10.11 12.05 8.07
CA ILE A 233 10.31 11.25 6.86
C ILE A 233 8.96 11.05 6.17
N GLY A 234 8.90 11.35 4.88
CA GLY A 234 7.69 11.36 4.05
C GLY A 234 6.92 12.68 4.05
N ASP A 235 7.34 13.71 4.78
CA ASP A 235 6.78 15.06 4.62
C ASP A 235 7.10 15.57 3.20
N LEU A 236 6.12 16.21 2.56
CA LEU A 236 6.30 16.89 1.29
C LEU A 236 6.89 18.27 1.56
N VAL A 237 7.99 18.61 0.90
CA VAL A 237 8.77 19.81 1.15
C VAL A 237 9.15 20.52 -0.14
N ARG A 238 9.28 21.84 -0.05
CA ARG A 238 9.97 22.70 -1.02
C ARG A 238 11.41 22.84 -0.55
N ALA A 239 12.39 22.58 -1.41
CA ALA A 239 13.80 22.69 -1.09
C ALA A 239 14.53 23.52 -2.14
N GLU A 240 15.47 24.34 -1.73
CA GLU A 240 16.21 25.24 -2.63
C GLU A 240 17.71 24.98 -2.57
N LYS A 241 18.36 24.90 -3.74
CA LYS A 241 19.81 24.80 -3.85
C LYS A 241 20.30 25.44 -5.14
N ALA A 242 21.28 26.33 -5.04
CA ALA A 242 21.88 27.04 -6.17
C ALA A 242 20.83 27.69 -7.10
N GLY A 243 19.86 28.41 -6.50
CA GLY A 243 18.78 29.10 -7.22
C GLY A 243 17.71 28.18 -7.84
N LYS A 244 17.82 26.85 -7.68
CA LYS A 244 16.84 25.89 -8.18
C LYS A 244 15.93 25.40 -7.06
N ILE A 245 14.64 25.33 -7.36
CA ILE A 245 13.60 24.83 -6.47
C ILE A 245 13.31 23.36 -6.79
N TYR A 246 13.21 22.55 -5.76
CA TYR A 246 12.88 21.14 -5.82
C TYR A 246 11.67 20.86 -4.92
N ILE A 247 10.72 20.09 -5.41
CA ILE A 247 9.60 19.58 -4.61
C ILE A 247 9.80 18.07 -4.45
N GLY A 248 9.71 17.59 -3.22
CA GLY A 248 9.87 16.17 -2.96
C GLY A 248 9.59 15.79 -1.52
N TYR A 249 9.89 14.54 -1.19
CA TYR A 249 9.60 13.95 0.10
C TYR A 249 10.86 13.82 0.95
N VAL A 250 10.77 14.13 2.24
CA VAL A 250 11.89 13.94 3.17
C VAL A 250 12.23 12.44 3.26
N GLY A 251 13.43 12.06 2.83
CA GLY A 251 13.91 10.67 2.86
C GLY A 251 14.73 10.32 4.12
N GLY A 252 15.24 11.33 4.82
CA GLY A 252 16.09 11.18 5.99
C GLY A 252 16.90 12.43 6.27
N PHE A 253 17.83 12.35 7.23
CA PHE A 253 18.66 13.48 7.62
C PHE A 253 20.06 13.02 8.04
N THR A 254 21.00 13.94 7.98
CA THR A 254 22.32 13.86 8.60
C THR A 254 22.38 14.96 9.65
N ASP A 255 22.76 14.61 10.88
CA ASP A 255 22.99 15.56 11.97
C ASP A 255 24.30 15.18 12.66
N THR A 256 25.37 15.82 12.21
CA THR A 256 26.71 15.67 12.76
C THR A 256 27.25 17.06 13.08
N LYS A 257 28.28 17.13 13.93
CA LYS A 257 28.95 18.41 14.24
C LYS A 257 29.41 19.18 12.99
N LYS A 258 29.78 18.45 11.92
CA LYS A 258 30.30 19.04 10.66
C LYS A 258 29.22 19.28 9.60
N THR A 259 28.16 18.46 9.58
CA THR A 259 27.15 18.49 8.50
C THR A 259 25.75 18.27 9.05
N LYS A 260 24.85 19.18 8.68
CA LYS A 260 23.42 19.12 8.96
C LYS A 260 22.67 19.24 7.65
N ASN A 261 22.08 18.14 7.19
CA ASN A 261 21.43 18.08 5.89
C ASN A 261 20.14 17.27 5.95
N ILE A 262 19.19 17.63 5.12
CA ILE A 262 17.93 16.91 4.90
C ILE A 262 17.99 16.30 3.50
N SER A 263 17.75 15.00 3.42
CA SER A 263 17.64 14.28 2.15
C SER A 263 16.24 14.46 1.61
N VAL A 264 16.10 14.95 0.37
CA VAL A 264 14.82 15.04 -0.34
C VAL A 264 14.82 14.03 -1.49
N CYS A 265 13.73 13.29 -1.62
CA CYS A 265 13.54 12.22 -2.60
C CYS A 265 12.32 12.51 -3.49
N ASP A 266 12.30 11.92 -4.68
CA ASP A 266 11.12 11.93 -5.55
C ASP A 266 10.06 10.91 -5.08
N TYR A 267 8.95 10.82 -5.81
CA TYR A 267 7.86 9.87 -5.55
C TYR A 267 8.26 8.39 -5.72
N THR A 268 9.38 8.11 -6.39
CA THR A 268 9.97 6.77 -6.50
C THR A 268 10.97 6.48 -5.37
N TRP A 269 11.11 7.41 -4.43
CA TRP A 269 12.06 7.41 -3.33
C TRP A 269 13.53 7.48 -3.76
N LYS A 270 13.80 7.89 -5.01
CA LYS A 270 15.15 8.21 -5.47
C LYS A 270 15.54 9.58 -4.91
N ARG A 271 16.74 9.69 -4.36
CA ARG A 271 17.22 10.96 -3.78
C ARG A 271 17.41 12.00 -4.89
N ILE A 272 16.74 13.14 -4.74
CA ILE A 272 16.94 14.33 -5.58
C ILE A 272 18.22 15.05 -5.12
N GLY A 273 18.38 15.21 -3.81
CA GLY A 273 19.54 15.88 -3.25
C GLY A 273 19.56 15.92 -1.73
N GLN A 274 20.58 16.60 -1.22
CA GLN A 274 20.71 16.97 0.18
C GLN A 274 20.76 18.49 0.29
N PHE A 275 20.01 19.01 1.26
CA PHE A 275 19.72 20.42 1.43
C PHE A 275 19.98 20.82 2.88
N ALA A 276 20.46 22.04 3.10
CA ALA A 276 20.57 22.60 4.44
C ALA A 276 19.15 22.73 5.05
N PRO A 277 18.93 22.45 6.33
CA PRO A 277 17.62 22.55 6.97
C PRO A 277 16.93 23.91 6.77
N SER A 278 17.70 25.00 6.77
CA SER A 278 17.20 26.38 6.53
C SER A 278 16.69 26.64 5.12
N LYS A 279 17.00 25.76 4.17
CA LYS A 279 16.56 25.83 2.76
C LYS A 279 15.49 24.80 2.44
N VAL A 280 14.84 24.23 3.45
CA VAL A 280 13.76 23.25 3.31
C VAL A 280 12.54 23.74 4.05
N GLU A 281 11.44 23.88 3.33
CA GLU A 281 10.16 24.36 3.83
C GLU A 281 9.11 23.25 3.70
N LEU A 282 8.31 23.07 4.74
CA LEU A 282 7.24 22.09 4.76
C LEU A 282 6.05 22.54 3.91
N ILE A 283 5.62 21.71 2.96
CA ILE A 283 4.39 21.91 2.18
C ILE A 283 3.23 21.13 2.83
N LYS A 284 3.42 19.82 3.04
CA LYS A 284 2.38 18.93 3.59
C LYS A 284 3.00 17.88 4.51
N ARG A 285 2.34 17.62 5.65
CA ARG A 285 2.72 16.53 6.55
C ARG A 285 2.49 15.17 5.89
N ASN A 286 3.36 14.21 6.23
CA ASN A 286 3.30 12.85 5.73
C ASN A 286 1.93 12.20 6.02
N ASN A 287 1.16 11.94 4.97
CA ASN A 287 -0.07 11.14 5.00
C ASN A 287 0.15 9.69 4.54
N GLY A 288 1.40 9.31 4.25
CA GLY A 288 1.78 7.97 3.81
C GLY A 288 1.63 7.74 2.30
N LEU A 289 1.43 8.81 1.51
CA LEU A 289 1.31 8.79 0.05
C LEU A 289 2.42 9.65 -0.59
N CYS A 290 2.98 9.17 -1.70
CA CYS A 290 3.83 9.93 -2.60
C CYS A 290 3.18 9.99 -3.99
N VAL A 291 3.17 11.15 -4.63
CA VAL A 291 2.46 11.41 -5.90
C VAL A 291 3.46 11.90 -6.95
N ALA A 292 3.35 11.37 -8.17
CA ALA A 292 4.18 11.74 -9.32
C ALA A 292 3.80 13.06 -9.99
#